data_AF-A0A2G1BPG1-F1
#
_entry.id   AF-A0A2G1BPG1-F1
#
_cell.length_a   1.000
_cell.length_b   1.000
_cell.length_c   1.000
_cell.angle_alpha   90.00
_cell.angle_beta   90.00
_cell.angle_gamma   90.00
#
_symmetry.space_group_name_H-M   'P 1'
#
loop_
_entity.id
_entity.type
_entity.pdbx_description
1 polymer ?
#
loop_
_entity_poly.entity_id
_entity_poly.type
_entity_poly.pdbx_seq_one_letter_code
_entity_poly.pdbx_strand_id
1 'polypeptide(L)' 'TGTSRGIGFELAKQFAKEGHQVLALSRKHKSCADLNLQNLTAFPFDITNQDDFQKVVDFIESDWEGV' A
#
# COMPACT_ATOMS: atom_id res chain seq x y z
N THR A 1 -3.33 -0.65 -5.89
CA THR A 1 -3.39 0.81 -6.12
C THR A 1 -4.82 1.31 -5.94
N GLY A 2 -5.03 2.63 -5.81
CA GLY A 2 -6.38 3.19 -5.62
C GLY A 2 -7.00 2.87 -4.25
N THR A 3 -6.18 2.67 -3.24
CA THR A 3 -6.60 2.10 -1.95
C THR A 3 -7.10 3.12 -0.94
N SER A 4 -7.11 4.42 -1.23
CA SER A 4 -7.50 5.42 -0.23
C SER A 4 -8.99 5.46 0.09
N ARG A 5 -9.87 4.98 -0.81
CA ARG A 5 -11.34 4.99 -0.66
C ARG A 5 -11.98 3.88 -1.50
N GLY A 6 -13.27 3.63 -1.26
CA GLY A 6 -14.08 2.74 -2.08
C GLY A 6 -13.60 1.29 -2.03
N ILE A 7 -13.73 0.58 -3.15
CA ILE A 7 -13.47 -0.87 -3.23
C ILE A 7 -12.03 -1.20 -2.86
N GLY A 8 -11.04 -0.45 -3.39
CA GLY A 8 -9.63 -0.71 -3.09
C GLY A 8 -9.27 -0.54 -1.61
N PHE A 9 -9.96 0.36 -0.89
CA PHE A 9 -9.76 0.56 0.54
C PHE A 9 -10.25 -0.62 1.37
N GLU A 10 -11.49 -1.06 1.11
CA GLU A 10 -12.05 -2.19 1.86
C GLU A 10 -11.31 -3.50 1.56
N LEU A 11 -10.88 -3.71 0.31
CA LEU A 11 -10.05 -4.87 -0.04
C LEU A 11 -8.71 -4.86 0.69
N ALA A 12 -7.98 -3.73 0.68
CA ALA A 12 -6.70 -3.63 1.37
C ALA A 12 -6.83 -3.93 2.87
N LYS A 13 -7.89 -3.39 3.49
CA LYS A 13 -8.22 -3.64 4.91
C LYS A 13 -8.59 -5.09 5.17
N GLN A 14 -9.40 -5.71 4.30
CA GLN A 14 -9.82 -7.10 4.47
C GLN A 14 -8.62 -8.06 4.36
N PHE A 15 -7.81 -7.94 3.30
CA PHE A 15 -6.64 -8.81 3.13
C PHE A 15 -5.61 -8.65 4.24
N ALA A 16 -5.37 -7.43 4.72
CA ALA A 16 -4.47 -7.20 5.84
C ALA A 16 -4.98 -7.86 7.14
N LYS A 17 -6.31 -7.83 7.38
CA LYS A 17 -6.94 -8.51 8.52
C LYS A 17 -6.94 -10.04 8.39
N GLU A 18 -6.97 -10.56 7.18
CA GLU A 18 -6.86 -11.99 6.89
C GLU A 18 -5.41 -12.51 6.98
N GLY A 19 -4.45 -11.63 7.30
CA GLY A 19 -3.06 -12.00 7.57
C GLY A 19 -2.12 -11.83 6.37
N HIS A 20 -2.61 -11.31 5.25
CA HIS A 20 -1.76 -11.02 4.09
C HIS A 20 -0.95 -9.74 4.29
N GLN A 21 0.29 -9.73 3.80
CA GLN A 21 1.04 -8.49 3.64
C GLN A 21 0.45 -7.67 2.48
N VAL A 22 0.03 -6.45 2.76
CA VAL A 22 -0.67 -5.58 1.82
C VAL A 22 0.08 -4.27 1.64
N LEU A 23 0.46 -3.98 0.39
CA LEU A 23 1.02 -2.71 -0.01
C LEU A 23 -0.07 -1.80 -0.61
N ALA A 24 -0.49 -0.79 0.15
CA ALA A 24 -1.59 0.10 -0.19
C ALA A 24 -1.09 1.42 -0.81
N LEU A 25 -1.20 1.51 -2.15
CA LEU A 25 -0.72 2.65 -2.93
C LEU A 25 -1.85 3.62 -3.32
N SER A 26 -1.75 4.87 -2.89
CA SER A 26 -2.61 5.99 -3.30
C SER A 26 -1.95 7.33 -3.02
N ARG A 27 -2.26 8.36 -3.83
CA ARG A 27 -1.87 9.75 -3.56
C ARG A 27 -2.29 10.22 -2.16
N LYS A 28 -3.42 9.72 -1.65
CA LYS A 28 -3.94 10.01 -0.30
C LYS A 28 -3.84 8.79 0.62
N HIS A 29 -2.62 8.31 0.83
CA HIS A 29 -2.33 7.08 1.59
C HIS A 29 -2.77 7.10 3.06
N LYS A 30 -2.92 8.28 3.70
CA LYS A 30 -3.28 8.41 5.13
C LYS A 30 -4.48 7.57 5.54
N SER A 31 -5.52 7.49 4.70
CA SER A 31 -6.70 6.67 4.98
C SER A 31 -6.37 5.20 5.26
N CYS A 32 -5.36 4.64 4.57
CA CYS A 32 -4.87 3.29 4.82
C CYS A 32 -3.86 3.25 5.98
N ALA A 33 -2.93 4.20 6.04
CA ALA A 33 -1.91 4.24 7.09
C ALA A 33 -2.52 4.36 8.50
N ASP A 34 -3.59 5.15 8.64
CA ASP A 34 -4.29 5.37 9.92
C ASP A 34 -5.05 4.12 10.42
N LEU A 35 -5.15 3.05 9.61
CA LEU A 35 -5.71 1.77 10.06
C LEU A 35 -4.81 1.05 11.08
N ASN A 36 -3.52 1.40 11.13
CA ASN A 36 -2.52 0.85 12.05
C ASN A 36 -2.52 -0.68 12.12
N LEU A 37 -2.67 -1.34 10.96
CA LEU A 37 -2.63 -2.79 10.82
C LEU A 37 -1.19 -3.24 10.56
N GLN A 38 -0.72 -4.23 11.31
CA GLN A 38 0.68 -4.69 11.27
C GLN A 38 1.13 -5.19 9.88
N ASN A 39 0.22 -5.82 9.14
CA ASN A 39 0.51 -6.37 7.81
C ASN A 39 0.14 -5.41 6.66
N LEU A 40 -0.10 -4.13 6.95
CA LEU A 40 -0.47 -3.14 5.94
C LEU A 40 0.55 -2.01 5.92
N THR A 41 1.24 -1.88 4.79
CA THR A 41 2.12 -0.74 4.53
C THR A 41 1.46 0.19 3.53
N ALA A 42 1.46 1.50 3.81
CA ALA A 42 0.84 2.49 2.94
C ALA A 42 1.72 3.73 2.81
N PHE A 43 2.00 4.15 1.57
CA PHE A 43 2.76 5.36 1.29
C PHE A 43 2.22 6.08 0.04
N PRO A 44 2.52 7.38 -0.13
CA PRO A 44 1.99 8.15 -1.25
C PRO A 44 2.58 7.64 -2.57
N PHE A 45 1.69 7.41 -3.55
CA PHE A 45 2.05 6.94 -4.88
C PHE A 45 1.08 7.52 -5.91
N ASP A 46 1.63 8.16 -6.93
CA ASP A 46 0.93 8.59 -8.14
C ASP A 46 1.33 7.72 -9.33
N ILE A 47 0.35 7.03 -9.93
CA ILE A 47 0.58 6.13 -11.06
C ILE A 47 1.03 6.86 -12.33
N THR A 48 0.83 8.17 -12.41
CA THR A 48 1.31 8.97 -13.55
C THR A 48 2.72 9.53 -13.33
N ASN A 49 3.32 9.33 -12.16
CA ASN A 49 4.66 9.80 -11.83
C ASN A 49 5.66 8.64 -11.89
N GLN A 50 6.63 8.70 -12.81
CA GLN A 50 7.66 7.66 -12.96
C GLN A 50 8.53 7.50 -11.71
N ASP A 51 8.84 8.59 -11.00
CA ASP A 51 9.68 8.55 -9.81
C ASP A 51 9.03 7.75 -8.67
N ASP A 52 7.69 7.71 -8.63
CA ASP A 52 6.97 6.95 -7.62
C ASP A 52 7.06 5.43 -7.86
N PHE A 53 7.33 4.99 -9.09
CA PHE A 53 7.62 3.58 -9.36
C PHE A 53 8.94 3.16 -8.75
N GLN A 54 9.97 4.00 -8.81
CA GLN A 54 11.26 3.68 -8.20
C GLN A 54 11.12 3.45 -6.70
N LYS A 55 10.32 4.28 -6.00
CA LYS A 55 10.03 4.10 -4.57
C LYS A 55 9.38 2.75 -4.25
N VAL A 56 8.49 2.28 -5.13
CA VAL A 56 7.84 0.97 -4.97
C VAL A 56 8.84 -0.15 -5.20
N VAL A 57 9.67 -0.04 -6.23
CA VAL A 57 10.73 -1.02 -6.51
C VAL A 57 11.70 -1.09 -5.33
N ASP A 58 12.23 0.05 -4.89
CA ASP A 58 13.16 0.13 -3.76
C ASP A 58 12.56 -0.53 -2.52
N PHE A 59 11.31 -0.19 -2.19
CA PHE A 59 10.61 -0.77 -1.04
C PHE A 59 10.40 -2.29 -1.16
N ILE A 60 10.08 -2.78 -2.35
CA ILE A 60 9.93 -4.23 -2.57
C ILE A 60 11.29 -4.93 -2.38
N GLU A 61 12.37 -4.34 -2.87
CA GLU A 61 13.72 -4.91 -2.75
C GLU A 61 14.29 -4.87 -1.32
N SER A 62 13.98 -3.83 -0.54
CA SER A 62 14.53 -3.64 0.80
C SER A 62 13.70 -4.24 1.93
N ASP A 63 12.37 -4.11 1.86
CA ASP A 63 11.48 -4.30 3.01
C ASP A 63 10.44 -5.42 2.79
N TRP A 64 10.29 -5.92 1.55
CA TRP A 64 9.29 -6.95 1.24
C TRP A 64 9.93 -8.34 1.22
N GLU A 65 9.76 -9.10 2.30
CA GLU A 65 10.39 -10.41 2.55
C GLU A 65 9.87 -11.57 1.66
N GLY A 66 9.49 -11.30 0.40
CA GLY A 66 8.94 -12.32 -0.47
C GLY A 66 8.97 -11.96 -1.96
N VAL A 67 10.18 -11.92 -2.53
CA VAL A 67 10.52 -12.48 -3.86
C VAL A 67 11.95 -13.01 -3.84
#